data_AF-A0A7X2MNU7-F1
#
_entry.id   AF-A0A7X2MNU7-F1
#
_cell.length_a   1.000
_cell.length_b   1.000
_cell.length_c   1.000
_cell.angle_alpha   90.00
_cell.angle_beta   90.00
_cell.angle_gamma   90.00
#
_symmetry.space_group_name_H-M   'P 1'
#
loop_
_entity.id
_entity.type
_entity.pdbx_description
1 polymer ?
#
loop_
_entity_poly.entity_id
_entity_poly.type
_entity_poly.pdbx_seq_one_letter_code
_entity_poly.pdbx_strand_id
1 'polypeptide(L)' 'MKRFWQACTLGLLILLPLSSQASRQITDQTGRQVTIPDRVDRIVVLQHQTLNLLVQMNATDKIVGVMANWKQQL' A
#
# COMPACT_ATOMS: atom_id res chain seq x y z
N MET A 1 24.54 37.66 -12.43
CA MET A 1 23.76 36.63 -13.17
C MET A 1 24.02 35.20 -12.67
N LYS A 2 25.26 34.71 -12.50
CA LYS A 2 25.56 33.33 -12.03
C LYS A 2 24.95 32.95 -10.67
N ARG A 3 24.94 33.86 -9.69
CA ARG A 3 24.39 33.61 -8.33
C ARG A 3 22.87 33.42 -8.29
N PHE A 4 22.15 34.05 -9.24
CA PHE A 4 20.71 33.87 -9.38
C PHE A 4 20.37 32.47 -9.89
N TRP A 5 21.12 31.99 -10.90
CA TRP A 5 21.00 30.61 -11.38
C TRP A 5 21.36 29.58 -10.31
N GLN A 6 22.39 29.85 -9.50
CA GLN A 6 22.75 28.98 -8.38
C GLN A 6 21.63 28.87 -7.33
N ALA A 7 20.96 29.98 -7.02
CA ALA A 7 19.84 29.98 -6.08
C ALA A 7 18.63 29.19 -6.63
N CYS A 8 18.32 29.34 -7.93
CA CYS A 8 17.27 28.53 -8.58
C CYS A 8 17.62 27.04 -8.60
N THR A 9 18.88 26.67 -8.90
CA THR A 9 19.31 25.27 -8.86
C THR A 9 19.24 24.67 -7.46
N LEU A 10 19.57 25.45 -6.43
CA LEU A 10 19.49 24.98 -5.04
C LEU A 10 18.03 24.80 -4.60
N GLY A 11 17.15 25.73 -4.97
CA GLY A 11 15.71 25.62 -4.70
C GLY A 11 15.07 24.43 -5.40
N LEU A 12 15.47 24.12 -6.64
CA LEU A 12 15.00 22.95 -7.37
C LEU A 12 15.46 21.64 -6.72
N LEU A 13 16.67 21.59 -6.17
CA LEU A 13 17.22 20.39 -5.51
C LEU A 13 16.46 20.03 -4.23
N ILE A 14 15.96 21.04 -3.50
CA ILE A 14 15.19 20.86 -2.25
C ILE A 14 13.81 20.23 -2.53
N LEU A 15 13.27 20.39 -3.74
CA LEU A 15 11.96 19.87 -4.15
C LEU A 15 12.02 18.43 -4.71
N LEU A 16 13.19 17.78 -4.73
CA LEU A 16 13.32 16.43 -5.26
C LEU A 16 12.79 15.27 -4.38
N PRO A 17 12.74 15.31 -3.04
CA PRO A 17 12.47 14.11 -2.24
C PRO A 17 10.98 13.80 -1.98
N LEU A 18 10.04 14.38 -2.73
CA LEU A 18 8.60 14.23 -2.43
C LEU A 18 7.98 12.86 -2.80
N SER A 19 8.73 11.97 -3.43
CA SER A 19 8.21 10.67 -3.89
C SER A 19 8.94 9.51 -3.22
N SER A 20 8.60 9.21 -1.96
CA SER A 20 9.02 7.96 -1.31
C SER A 20 7.89 6.92 -1.43
N GLN A 21 8.10 5.89 -2.25
CA GLN A 21 7.29 4.67 -2.24
C GLN A 21 8.04 3.64 -1.40
N ALA A 22 7.68 3.51 -0.13
CA ALA A 22 8.36 2.61 0.80
C ALA A 22 7.52 1.36 1.03
N SER A 23 7.99 0.21 0.54
CA SER A 23 7.42 -1.06 0.98
C SER A 23 7.64 -1.21 2.49
N ARG A 24 6.59 -1.66 3.19
CA ARG A 24 6.59 -1.79 4.65
C ARG A 24 6.90 -3.23 5.01
N GLN A 25 7.89 -3.44 5.86
CA GLN A 25 8.14 -4.74 6.45
C GLN A 25 7.31 -4.86 7.74
N ILE A 26 6.47 -5.89 7.81
CA ILE A 26 5.60 -6.17 8.95
C ILE A 26 5.90 -7.58 9.43
N THR A 27 5.95 -7.78 10.74
CA THR A 27 5.98 -9.11 11.33
C THR A 27 4.56 -9.59 11.55
N ASP A 28 4.18 -10.73 10.98
CA ASP A 28 2.86 -11.31 11.18
C ASP A 28 2.72 -11.99 12.56
N GLN A 29 1.52 -12.47 12.87
CA GLN A 29 1.23 -13.11 14.16
C GLN A 29 2.01 -14.42 14.39
N THR A 30 2.57 -15.02 13.34
CA THR A 30 3.40 -16.23 13.41
C THR A 30 4.90 -15.92 13.48
N GLY A 31 5.27 -14.63 13.53
CA GLY A 31 6.65 -14.17 13.60
C GLY A 31 7.35 -14.08 12.25
N ARG A 32 6.63 -14.20 11.12
CA ARG A 32 7.23 -14.10 9.79
C ARG A 32 7.34 -12.64 9.38
N GLN A 33 8.46 -12.27 8.76
CA GLN A 33 8.61 -10.95 8.16
C GLN A 33 8.03 -10.95 6.75
N VAL A 34 7.04 -10.07 6.53
CA VAL A 34 6.33 -9.92 5.27
C VAL A 34 6.50 -8.48 4.78
N THR A 35 6.97 -8.34 3.55
CA THR A 35 7.09 -7.03 2.89
C THR A 35 5.83 -6.75 2.10
N ILE A 36 5.12 -5.68 2.44
CA ILE A 36 3.89 -5.23 1.78
C ILE A 36 4.18 -3.95 0.99
N PRO A 37 3.77 -3.84 -0.29
CA PRO A 37 3.92 -2.60 -1.03
C PRO A 37 3.08 -1.47 -0.39
N ASP A 38 3.52 -0.22 -0.55
CA ASP A 38 2.81 0.95 0.00
C ASP A 38 1.38 1.09 -0.56
N ARG A 39 1.15 0.59 -1.79
CA ARG A 39 -0.16 0.48 -2.42
C ARG A 39 -0.48 -0.95 -2.76
N VAL A 40 -1.64 -1.42 -2.28
CA VAL A 40 -2.19 -2.73 -2.59
C VAL A 40 -3.41 -2.53 -3.49
N ASP A 41 -3.36 -3.12 -4.70
CA ASP A 41 -4.40 -2.99 -5.72
C ASP A 41 -5.28 -4.23 -5.85
N ARG A 42 -4.78 -5.40 -5.44
CA ARG A 42 -5.45 -6.70 -5.63
C ARG A 42 -5.27 -7.58 -4.41
N ILE A 43 -6.37 -8.06 -3.85
CA ILE A 43 -6.40 -8.86 -2.62
C ILE A 43 -7.12 -10.17 -2.89
N VAL A 44 -6.53 -11.29 -2.46
CA VAL A 44 -7.18 -12.60 -2.40
C VAL A 44 -7.41 -12.96 -0.94
N VAL A 45 -8.65 -13.25 -0.58
CA VAL A 45 -9.06 -13.46 0.81
C VAL A 45 -9.38 -14.93 1.05
N LEU A 46 -8.59 -15.55 1.92
CA LEU A 46 -8.75 -16.97 2.28
C LEU A 46 -9.38 -17.19 3.66
N GLN A 47 -9.58 -16.12 4.45
CA GLN A 47 -10.15 -16.19 5.79
C GLN A 47 -11.37 -15.28 5.92
N HIS A 48 -12.46 -15.80 6.50
CA HIS A 48 -13.74 -15.09 6.58
C HIS A 48 -13.64 -13.86 7.50
N GLN A 49 -12.89 -13.96 8.58
CA GLN A 49 -12.64 -12.83 9.48
C GLN A 49 -11.92 -11.68 8.77
N THR A 50 -10.94 -12.00 7.91
CA THR A 50 -10.23 -11.01 7.11
C THR A 50 -11.16 -10.31 6.11
N LEU A 51 -12.12 -11.04 5.54
CA LEU A 51 -13.12 -10.46 4.64
C LEU A 51 -13.96 -9.39 5.35
N ASN A 52 -14.43 -9.67 6.56
CA ASN A 52 -15.20 -8.71 7.34
C ASN A 52 -14.39 -7.44 7.63
N LEU A 53 -13.10 -7.57 7.96
CA LEU A 53 -12.23 -6.42 8.17
C LEU A 53 -12.07 -5.58 6.89
N LEU A 54 -11.93 -6.23 5.72
CA LEU A 54 -11.84 -5.53 4.44
C LEU A 54 -13.13 -4.78 4.09
N VAL A 55 -14.29 -5.34 4.43
CA VAL A 55 -15.59 -4.66 4.30
C VAL A 55 -15.64 -3.41 5.20
N GLN A 56 -15.25 -3.54 6.47
CA GLN A 56 -15.24 -2.42 7.41
C GLN A 56 -14.25 -1.31 7.01
N MET A 57 -13.15 -1.68 6.35
CA MET A 57 -12.17 -0.76 5.80
C MET A 57 -12.58 -0.15 4.45
N ASN A 58 -13.76 -0.50 3.93
CA ASN A 58 -14.24 -0.10 2.61
C ASN A 58 -13.23 -0.41 1.48
N ALA A 59 -12.61 -1.60 1.54
CA ALA A 59 -11.58 -2.06 0.60
C ALA A 59 -12.05 -3.24 -0.28
N THR A 60 -13.37 -3.41 -0.40
CA THR A 60 -13.98 -4.53 -1.14
C THR A 60 -13.77 -4.45 -2.64
N ASP A 61 -13.63 -3.24 -3.19
CA ASP A 61 -13.33 -2.96 -4.60
C ASP A 61 -12.00 -3.56 -5.08
N LYS A 62 -11.07 -3.80 -4.14
CA LYS A 62 -9.74 -4.37 -4.40
C LYS A 62 -9.70 -5.90 -4.30
N ILE A 63 -10.79 -6.53 -3.87
CA ILE A 63 -10.84 -7.98 -3.71
C ILE A 63 -11.04 -8.64 -5.07
N VAL A 64 -10.06 -9.43 -5.49
CA VAL A 64 -10.09 -10.15 -6.78
C VAL A 64 -10.41 -11.63 -6.63
N GLY A 65 -10.51 -12.14 -5.40
CA GLY A 65 -10.89 -13.51 -5.12
C GLY A 65 -11.20 -13.76 -3.64
N VAL A 66 -12.21 -14.59 -3.40
CA VAL A 66 -12.58 -15.14 -2.08
C VAL A 66 -12.73 -16.65 -2.20
N MET A 67 -12.69 -17.39 -1.09
CA MET A 67 -12.96 -18.83 -1.14
C MET A 67 -14.37 -19.11 -1.71
N ALA A 68 -14.46 -20.13 -2.57
CA ALA A 68 -15.64 -20.41 -3.40
C ALA A 68 -16.91 -20.67 -2.56
N ASN A 69 -16.76 -21.25 -1.37
CA ASN A 69 -17.84 -21.49 -0.43
C ASN A 69 -18.44 -20.22 0.19
N TRP A 70 -17.74 -19.08 0.16
CA TRP A 70 -18.23 -17.80 0.70
C TRP A 70 -18.78 -16.86 -0.36
N LYS A 71 -18.45 -17.09 -1.63
CA LYS A 71 -19.07 -16.38 -2.75
C LYS A 71 -20.60 -16.54 -2.78
N GLN A 72 -21.12 -17.59 -2.14
CA GLN A 72 -22.56 -17.85 -2.02
C GLN A 72 -23.26 -17.07 -0.89
N GLN A 73 -22.49 -16.47 0.03
CA GLN A 73 -23.01 -15.77 1.22
C GLN A 73 -22.73 -14.26 1.21
N LEU A 74 -22.04 -13.76 0.17
CA LEU A 74 -21.84 -12.35 -0.13
C LEU A 74 -22.93 -11.84 -1.08
#